data_AF-A0A031JSI0-F1
#
_entry.id   AF-A0A031JSI0-F1
#
_cell.length_a   1.000
_cell.length_b   1.000
_cell.length_c   1.000
_cell.angle_alpha   90.00
_cell.angle_beta   90.00
_cell.angle_gamma   90.00
#
_symmetry.space_group_name_H-M   'P 1'
#
loop_
_entity.id
_entity.type
_entity.pdbx_description
1 polymer ?
#
loop_
_entity_poly.entity_id
_entity_poly.type
_entity_poly.pdbx_seq_one_letter_code
_entity_poly.pdbx_strand_id
1 'polypeptide(L)'
;MATSSKAKPKTGARATRKASKEQKRPADAIKLLKDDHKEVKGWFEEFDKTDDDARKQELADKICMALTVHATIEEEIFYPAAYEALDDDDLLDEAEVEHASAKALIAEIEASQVGEPLFDAKVTVLGEYIDHHVQEEEKELFPECRASGMDLKALGEQLAARKAELMAAQG
;
A
#
# COMPACT_ATOMS: atom_id res chain seq x y z
N MET A 1 67.95 -36.53 3.51
CA MET A 1 67.02 -35.78 4.40
C MET A 1 67.17 -34.29 4.10
N ALA A 2 66.09 -33.53 4.28
CA ALA A 2 65.93 -32.09 4.02
C ALA A 2 65.53 -31.71 2.58
N THR A 3 64.21 -31.58 2.46
CA THR A 3 63.38 -30.90 1.47
C THR A 3 63.74 -29.43 1.27
N SER A 4 63.54 -28.88 0.06
CA SER A 4 62.84 -27.59 -0.06
C SER A 4 62.33 -27.34 -1.49
N SER A 5 61.00 -27.33 -1.60
CA SER A 5 60.23 -26.80 -2.73
C SER A 5 60.19 -25.27 -2.64
N LYS A 6 60.17 -24.55 -3.77
CA LYS A 6 59.86 -23.11 -3.80
C LYS A 6 59.00 -22.76 -5.00
N ALA A 7 57.75 -22.43 -4.71
CA ALA A 7 56.70 -22.06 -5.67
C ALA A 7 56.80 -20.59 -6.12
N LYS A 8 56.31 -20.32 -7.34
CA LYS A 8 56.16 -18.99 -7.94
C LYS A 8 54.96 -18.22 -7.34
N PRO A 9 55.01 -16.89 -7.24
CA PRO A 9 53.82 -16.10 -6.91
C PRO A 9 52.98 -15.83 -8.17
N LYS A 10 51.66 -15.99 -8.05
CA LYS A 10 50.67 -15.45 -9.01
C LYS A 10 50.01 -14.23 -8.37
N THR A 11 50.23 -13.06 -8.94
CA THR A 11 49.55 -11.81 -8.59
C THR A 11 48.20 -11.76 -9.29
N GLY A 12 47.12 -11.99 -8.55
CA GLY A 12 45.75 -11.72 -8.99
C GLY A 12 45.29 -10.38 -8.42
N ALA A 13 45.18 -9.35 -9.26
CA ALA A 13 44.58 -8.08 -8.90
C ALA A 13 43.06 -8.26 -8.76
N ARG A 14 42.56 -8.19 -7.52
CA ARG A 14 41.14 -8.24 -7.18
C ARG A 14 40.54 -6.84 -7.37
N ALA A 15 39.87 -6.63 -8.50
CA ALA A 15 39.06 -5.44 -8.71
C ALA A 15 37.85 -5.47 -7.76
N THR A 16 37.80 -4.56 -6.80
CA THR A 16 36.65 -4.35 -5.93
C THR A 16 35.54 -3.67 -6.73
N ARG A 17 34.54 -4.43 -7.15
CA ARG A 17 33.27 -3.87 -7.65
C ARG A 17 32.56 -3.22 -6.47
N LYS A 18 32.58 -1.89 -6.43
CA LYS A 18 31.75 -1.08 -5.54
C LYS A 18 30.30 -1.31 -5.98
N ALA A 19 29.53 -2.04 -5.18
CA ALA A 19 28.09 -2.14 -5.36
C ALA A 19 27.53 -0.71 -5.24
N SER A 20 27.09 -0.15 -6.35
CA SER A 20 26.20 1.01 -6.35
C SER A 20 24.96 0.59 -5.57
N LYS A 21 24.69 1.27 -4.44
CA LYS A 21 23.37 1.23 -3.82
C LYS A 21 22.38 1.57 -4.94
N GLU A 22 21.57 0.60 -5.34
CA GLU A 22 20.39 0.83 -6.15
C GLU A 22 19.53 1.80 -5.34
N GLN A 23 19.62 3.09 -5.66
CA GLN A 23 18.64 4.05 -5.21
C GLN A 23 17.33 3.54 -5.79
N LYS A 24 16.47 2.95 -4.94
CA LYS A 24 15.09 2.60 -5.30
C LYS A 24 14.57 3.79 -6.08
N ARG A 25 14.28 3.60 -7.37
CA ARG A 25 13.54 4.61 -8.12
C ARG A 25 12.32 4.96 -7.26
N PRO A 26 12.02 6.25 -7.04
CA PRO A 26 10.80 6.60 -6.32
C PRO A 26 9.66 5.84 -7.00
N ALA A 27 8.88 5.11 -6.21
CA ALA A 27 7.70 4.42 -6.73
C ALA A 27 6.78 5.50 -7.31
N ASP A 28 6.25 5.26 -8.51
CA ASP A 28 5.19 6.12 -9.03
C ASP A 28 3.92 5.98 -8.17
N ALA A 29 3.02 6.96 -8.25
CA ALA A 29 1.79 7.03 -7.46
C ALA A 29 1.03 5.70 -7.44
N ILE A 30 0.74 5.16 -8.62
CA ILE A 30 0.01 3.90 -8.77
C ILE A 30 0.78 2.73 -8.13
N LYS A 31 2.10 2.68 -8.25
CA LYS A 31 2.88 1.64 -7.56
C LYS A 31 2.74 1.76 -6.05
N LEU A 32 2.73 2.96 -5.49
CA LEU A 32 2.54 3.19 -4.06
C LEU A 32 1.16 2.69 -3.63
N LEU A 33 0.09 3.11 -4.33
CA LEU A 33 -1.29 2.70 -4.01
C LEU A 33 -1.48 1.18 -4.11
N LYS A 34 -0.96 0.54 -5.17
CA LYS A 34 -0.98 -0.92 -5.30
C LYS A 34 -0.17 -1.66 -4.22
N ASP A 35 0.93 -1.07 -3.76
CA ASP A 35 1.70 -1.65 -2.65
C ASP A 35 0.86 -1.59 -1.36
N ASP A 36 0.11 -0.51 -1.12
CA ASP A 36 -0.83 -0.38 0.00
C ASP A 36 -1.97 -1.41 -0.07
N HIS A 37 -2.62 -1.54 -1.24
CA HIS A 37 -3.66 -2.54 -1.49
C HIS A 37 -3.19 -3.95 -1.11
N LYS A 38 -1.97 -4.29 -1.55
CA LYS A 38 -1.37 -5.59 -1.29
C LYS A 38 -1.09 -5.82 0.20
N GLU A 39 -0.62 -4.80 0.91
CA GLU A 39 -0.38 -4.88 2.35
C GLU A 39 -1.67 -5.11 3.12
N VAL A 40 -2.71 -4.31 2.85
CA VAL A 40 -4.01 -4.43 3.50
C VAL A 40 -4.68 -5.76 3.21
N LYS A 41 -4.66 -6.23 1.95
CA LYS A 41 -5.16 -7.56 1.57
C LYS A 41 -4.48 -8.67 2.38
N GLY A 42 -3.17 -8.56 2.58
CA GLY A 42 -2.42 -9.51 3.42
C GLY A 42 -2.89 -9.51 4.88
N TRP A 43 -3.26 -8.36 5.43
CA TRP A 43 -3.77 -8.26 6.81
C TRP A 43 -5.20 -8.79 6.95
N PHE A 44 -6.09 -8.56 5.97
CA PHE A 44 -7.41 -9.20 5.94
C PHE A 44 -7.27 -10.72 5.90
N GLU A 45 -6.41 -11.25 5.01
CA GLU A 45 -6.15 -12.69 4.94
C GLU A 45 -5.57 -13.25 6.24
N GLU A 46 -4.77 -12.47 6.97
CA GLU A 46 -4.24 -12.88 8.27
C GLU A 46 -5.32 -12.85 9.36
N PHE A 47 -6.19 -11.84 9.34
CA PHE A 47 -7.32 -11.68 10.26
C PHE A 47 -8.27 -12.88 10.16
N ASP A 48 -8.59 -13.30 8.94
CA ASP A 48 -9.48 -14.46 8.70
C ASP A 48 -8.88 -15.80 9.13
N LYS A 49 -7.54 -15.90 9.18
CA LYS A 49 -6.84 -17.17 9.48
C LYS A 49 -6.48 -17.33 10.95
N THR A 50 -6.47 -16.25 11.73
CA THR A 50 -6.07 -16.29 13.14
C THR A 50 -7.28 -16.49 14.05
N ASP A 51 -7.12 -17.32 15.09
CA ASP A 51 -8.08 -17.48 16.19
C ASP A 51 -7.64 -16.72 17.47
N ASP A 52 -6.51 -16.00 17.41
CA ASP A 52 -6.01 -15.19 18.52
C ASP A 52 -6.69 -13.82 18.54
N ASP A 53 -7.55 -13.58 19.53
CA ASP A 53 -8.30 -12.34 19.71
C ASP A 53 -7.41 -11.10 19.81
N ALA A 54 -6.25 -11.21 20.47
CA ALA A 54 -5.32 -10.08 20.58
C ALA A 54 -4.72 -9.74 19.21
N ARG A 55 -4.42 -10.77 18.40
CA ARG A 55 -3.94 -10.59 17.03
C ARG A 55 -5.03 -10.04 16.11
N LYS A 56 -6.28 -10.49 16.26
CA LYS A 56 -7.43 -9.94 15.50
C LYS A 56 -7.60 -8.45 15.77
N GLN A 57 -7.58 -8.04 17.03
CA GLN A 57 -7.73 -6.63 17.39
C GLN A 57 -6.60 -5.79 16.76
N GLU A 58 -5.35 -6.23 16.91
CA GLU A 58 -4.20 -5.54 16.31
C GLU A 58 -4.33 -5.41 14.79
N LEU A 59 -4.77 -6.47 14.11
CA LEU A 59 -4.99 -6.47 12.67
C LEU A 59 -6.11 -5.53 12.26
N ALA A 60 -7.25 -5.54 12.97
CA ALA A 60 -8.38 -4.67 12.69
C ALA A 60 -7.99 -3.19 12.84
N ASP A 61 -7.33 -2.83 13.95
CA ASP A 61 -6.85 -1.46 14.19
C ASP A 61 -5.87 -1.02 13.08
N LYS A 62 -4.96 -1.92 12.70
CA LYS A 62 -3.97 -1.66 11.65
C LYS A 62 -4.60 -1.47 10.27
N ILE A 63 -5.59 -2.29 9.92
CA ILE A 63 -6.36 -2.21 8.69
C ILE A 63 -7.11 -0.88 8.63
N CYS A 64 -7.84 -0.53 9.70
CA CYS A 64 -8.62 0.71 9.79
C CYS A 64 -7.75 1.95 9.62
N MET A 65 -6.62 2.02 10.34
CA MET A 65 -5.64 3.09 10.20
C MET A 65 -5.11 3.18 8.76
N ALA A 66 -4.66 2.07 8.19
CA ALA A 66 -4.04 2.06 6.87
C ALA A 66 -5.02 2.47 5.76
N LEU A 67 -6.25 1.97 5.80
CA LEU A 67 -7.31 2.33 4.85
C LEU A 67 -7.70 3.80 4.97
N THR A 68 -7.77 4.33 6.20
CA THR A 68 -8.06 5.75 6.43
C THR A 68 -6.97 6.62 5.81
N VAL A 69 -5.69 6.28 6.02
CA VAL A 69 -4.56 7.01 5.44
C VAL A 69 -4.55 6.90 3.92
N HIS A 70 -4.80 5.70 3.39
CA HIS A 70 -4.84 5.42 1.96
C HIS A 70 -5.93 6.22 1.24
N ALA A 71 -7.18 6.11 1.69
CA ALA A 71 -8.29 6.87 1.12
C ALA A 71 -8.06 8.39 1.22
N THR A 72 -7.42 8.87 2.30
CA THR A 72 -7.09 10.29 2.45
C THR A 72 -6.09 10.77 1.39
N ILE A 73 -5.02 10.00 1.11
CA ILE A 73 -4.04 10.42 0.11
C ILE A 73 -4.59 10.35 -1.31
N GLU A 74 -5.53 9.44 -1.58
CA GLU A 74 -6.20 9.37 -2.88
C GLU A 74 -7.10 10.58 -3.10
N GLU A 75 -8.01 10.85 -2.16
CA GLU A 75 -8.95 11.96 -2.25
C GLU A 75 -8.27 13.34 -2.23
N GLU A 76 -7.18 13.51 -1.47
CA GLU A 76 -6.50 14.81 -1.39
C GLU A 76 -5.57 15.08 -2.58
N ILE A 77 -5.05 14.03 -3.26
CA ILE A 77 -3.94 14.16 -4.21
C ILE A 77 -4.17 13.39 -5.50
N PHE A 78 -4.53 12.11 -5.43
CA PHE A 78 -4.60 11.26 -6.63
C PHE A 78 -5.87 11.54 -7.45
N TYR A 79 -7.05 11.48 -6.84
CA TYR A 79 -8.33 11.71 -7.52
C TYR A 79 -8.45 13.11 -8.12
N PRO A 80 -8.06 14.21 -7.45
CA PRO A 80 -8.07 15.52 -8.09
C PRO A 80 -7.22 15.58 -9.37
N ALA A 81 -6.05 14.93 -9.36
CA ALA A 81 -5.20 14.85 -10.55
C ALA A 81 -5.77 13.92 -11.63
N ALA A 82 -6.54 12.89 -11.25
CA ALA A 82 -7.23 12.00 -12.18
C ALA A 82 -8.41 12.71 -12.85
N TYR A 83 -9.26 13.42 -12.10
CA TYR A 83 -10.35 14.26 -12.63
C TYR A 83 -9.84 15.31 -13.63
N GLU A 84 -8.65 15.88 -13.43
CA GLU A 84 -8.06 16.82 -14.38
C GLU A 84 -7.55 16.15 -15.68
N ALA A 85 -7.26 14.85 -15.63
CA ALA A 85 -6.54 14.15 -16.69
C ALA A 85 -7.41 13.17 -17.50
N LEU A 86 -8.56 12.76 -16.96
CA LEU A 86 -9.50 11.85 -17.59
C LEU A 86 -10.71 12.62 -18.14
N ASP A 87 -11.36 12.05 -19.16
CA ASP A 87 -12.56 12.61 -19.77
C ASP A 87 -13.86 11.99 -19.21
N ASP A 88 -13.74 10.85 -18.52
CA ASP A 88 -14.84 10.09 -17.92
C ASP A 88 -14.62 10.02 -16.40
N ASP A 89 -15.64 10.47 -15.68
CA ASP A 89 -15.60 10.63 -14.23
C ASP A 89 -16.29 9.46 -13.51
N ASP A 90 -16.98 8.56 -14.23
CA ASP A 90 -17.83 7.52 -13.62
C ASP A 90 -17.06 6.63 -12.62
N LEU A 91 -15.84 6.19 -12.98
CA LEU A 91 -14.99 5.37 -12.09
C LEU A 91 -14.50 6.14 -10.85
N LEU A 92 -14.28 7.45 -10.97
CA LEU A 92 -13.85 8.29 -9.84
C LEU A 92 -15.04 8.57 -8.90
N ASP A 93 -16.21 8.86 -9.47
CA ASP A 93 -17.44 9.07 -8.72
C ASP A 93 -17.86 7.81 -7.95
N GLU A 94 -17.73 6.63 -8.56
CA GLU A 94 -17.93 5.34 -7.90
C GLU A 94 -16.94 5.15 -6.74
N ALA A 95 -15.65 5.35 -6.98
CA ALA A 95 -14.60 5.27 -5.96
C ALA A 95 -14.85 6.19 -4.75
N GLU A 96 -15.31 7.44 -4.96
CA GLU A 96 -15.65 8.36 -3.86
C GLU A 96 -16.81 7.83 -3.00
N VAL A 97 -17.83 7.23 -3.61
CA VAL A 97 -18.98 6.66 -2.89
C VAL A 97 -18.57 5.40 -2.11
N GLU A 98 -17.71 4.56 -2.70
CA GLU A 98 -17.15 3.40 -2.03
C GLU A 98 -16.27 3.80 -0.84
N HIS A 99 -15.41 4.81 -0.99
CA HIS A 99 -14.61 5.36 0.11
C HIS A 99 -15.47 5.87 1.26
N ALA A 100 -16.53 6.62 0.98
CA ALA A 100 -17.45 7.09 2.00
C ALA A 100 -18.08 5.92 2.78
N SER A 101 -18.45 4.84 2.07
CA SER A 101 -19.02 3.63 2.66
C SER A 101 -18.00 2.87 3.51
N ALA A 102 -16.78 2.69 3.01
CA ALA A 102 -15.68 2.05 3.73
C ALA A 102 -15.31 2.82 5.00
N LYS A 103 -15.20 4.16 4.93
CA LYS A 103 -14.91 5.01 6.09
C LYS A 103 -15.98 4.95 7.18
N ALA A 104 -17.26 4.88 6.79
CA ALA A 104 -18.34 4.70 7.76
C ALA A 104 -18.22 3.36 8.50
N LEU A 105 -17.91 2.28 7.78
CA LEU A 105 -17.70 0.96 8.37
C LEU A 105 -16.44 0.88 9.23
N ILE A 106 -15.36 1.55 8.83
CA ILE A 106 -14.14 1.71 9.64
C ILE A 106 -14.47 2.37 10.98
N ALA A 107 -15.20 3.49 10.97
CA ALA A 107 -15.59 4.17 12.21
C ALA A 107 -16.43 3.27 13.14
N GLU A 108 -17.28 2.40 12.57
CA GLU A 108 -18.01 1.40 13.33
C GLU A 108 -17.13 0.29 13.92
N ILE A 109 -16.07 -0.12 13.22
CA ILE A 109 -15.11 -1.12 13.70
C ILE A 109 -14.27 -0.51 14.82
N GLU A 110 -13.73 0.69 14.63
CA GLU A 110 -12.93 1.43 15.63
C GLU A 110 -13.71 1.74 16.91
N ALA A 111 -15.04 1.86 16.82
CA ALA A 111 -15.92 2.03 17.97
C ALA A 111 -16.32 0.72 18.67
N SER A 112 -15.76 -0.42 18.24
CA SER A 112 -16.04 -1.77 18.76
C SER A 112 -14.75 -2.53 19.03
N GLN A 113 -14.86 -3.75 19.56
CA GLN A 113 -13.69 -4.59 19.87
C GLN A 113 -13.99 -6.07 19.62
N VAL A 114 -12.92 -6.86 19.48
CA VAL A 114 -13.00 -8.32 19.35
C VAL A 114 -13.84 -8.92 20.49
N GLY A 115 -14.72 -9.85 20.15
CA GLY A 115 -15.66 -10.49 21.07
C GLY A 115 -17.01 -9.77 21.22
N GLU A 116 -17.13 -8.53 20.73
CA GLU A 116 -18.44 -7.88 20.60
C GLU A 116 -19.26 -8.44 19.43
N PRO A 117 -20.61 -8.38 19.52
CA PRO A 117 -21.46 -8.82 18.42
C PRO A 117 -21.11 -8.12 17.11
N LEU A 118 -21.01 -8.91 16.04
CA LEU A 118 -20.77 -8.46 14.66
C LEU A 118 -19.37 -7.90 14.36
N PHE A 119 -18.42 -7.84 15.32
CA PHE A 119 -17.06 -7.32 15.07
C PHE A 119 -16.40 -7.98 13.86
N ASP A 120 -16.22 -9.31 13.91
CA ASP A 120 -15.61 -10.07 12.81
C ASP A 120 -16.38 -9.89 11.49
N ALA A 121 -17.72 -9.88 11.56
CA ALA A 121 -18.55 -9.70 10.37
C ALA A 121 -18.33 -8.32 9.71
N LYS A 122 -18.15 -7.25 10.50
CA LYS A 122 -17.83 -5.92 9.97
C LYS A 122 -16.47 -5.89 9.31
N VAL A 123 -15.44 -6.51 9.92
CA VAL A 123 -14.10 -6.59 9.33
C VAL A 123 -14.13 -7.39 8.03
N THR A 124 -14.87 -8.51 7.97
CA THR A 124 -15.05 -9.29 6.73
C THR A 124 -15.74 -8.47 5.63
N VAL A 125 -16.84 -7.79 5.94
CA VAL A 125 -17.57 -6.95 4.96
C VAL A 125 -16.70 -5.78 4.48
N LEU A 126 -15.91 -5.17 5.37
CA LEU A 126 -14.94 -4.16 4.97
C LEU A 126 -13.93 -4.74 3.96
N GLY A 127 -13.41 -5.95 4.22
CA GLY A 127 -12.52 -6.64 3.28
C GLY A 127 -13.15 -6.88 1.91
N GLU A 128 -14.44 -7.23 1.86
CA GLU A 128 -15.18 -7.40 0.60
C GLU A 128 -15.34 -6.09 -0.18
N TYR A 129 -15.67 -4.99 0.51
CA TYR A 129 -15.76 -3.66 -0.11
C TYR A 129 -14.42 -3.22 -0.69
N ILE A 130 -13.33 -3.39 0.08
CA ILE A 130 -12.00 -3.02 -0.37
C ILE A 130 -11.52 -3.91 -1.53
N ASP A 131 -11.81 -5.21 -1.54
CA ASP A 131 -11.41 -6.07 -2.67
C ASP A 131 -12.17 -5.69 -3.96
N HIS A 132 -13.42 -5.25 -3.88
CA HIS A 132 -14.16 -4.73 -5.04
C HIS A 132 -13.54 -3.44 -5.57
N HIS A 133 -13.38 -2.44 -4.70
CA HIS A 133 -12.77 -1.15 -5.00
C HIS A 133 -11.40 -1.31 -5.67
N VAL A 134 -10.50 -2.09 -5.05
CA VAL A 134 -9.16 -2.35 -5.56
C VAL A 134 -9.18 -3.02 -6.94
N GLN A 135 -10.18 -3.86 -7.22
CA GLN A 135 -10.29 -4.50 -8.53
C GLN A 135 -10.64 -3.49 -9.62
N GLU A 136 -11.56 -2.57 -9.36
CA GLU A 136 -11.95 -1.52 -10.30
C GLU A 136 -10.78 -0.56 -10.55
N GLU A 137 -10.16 -0.07 -9.48
CA GLU A 137 -9.02 0.82 -9.61
C GLU A 137 -7.85 0.17 -10.37
N GLU A 138 -7.43 -1.04 -9.97
CA GLU A 138 -6.25 -1.65 -10.55
C GLU A 138 -6.44 -2.14 -11.99
N LYS A 139 -7.66 -2.47 -12.39
CA LYS A 139 -7.97 -3.02 -13.72
C LYS A 139 -8.48 -1.98 -14.70
N GLU A 140 -9.06 -0.89 -14.22
CA GLU A 140 -9.78 0.09 -15.04
C GLU A 140 -9.18 1.48 -14.85
N LEU A 141 -9.33 2.10 -13.67
CA LEU A 141 -8.88 3.49 -13.42
C LEU A 141 -7.37 3.68 -13.60
N PHE A 142 -6.54 2.83 -12.97
CA PHE A 142 -5.08 2.99 -13.00
C PHE A 142 -4.49 2.82 -14.40
N PRO A 143 -4.93 1.87 -15.25
CA PRO A 143 -4.56 1.84 -16.67
C PRO A 143 -4.87 3.15 -17.41
N GLU A 144 -6.02 3.76 -17.17
CA GLU A 144 -6.40 5.03 -17.79
C GLU A 144 -5.52 6.19 -17.30
N CYS A 145 -5.30 6.29 -15.99
CA CYS A 145 -4.37 7.26 -15.39
C CYS A 145 -2.92 7.10 -15.91
N ARG A 146 -2.49 5.88 -16.27
CA ARG A 146 -1.17 5.66 -16.92
C ARG A 146 -1.14 6.16 -18.36
N ALA A 147 -2.27 6.13 -19.05
CA ALA A 147 -2.39 6.56 -20.44
C ALA A 147 -2.65 8.07 -20.58
N SER A 148 -3.18 8.73 -19.55
CA SER A 148 -3.58 10.15 -19.57
C SER A 148 -2.43 11.15 -19.58
N GLY A 149 -1.20 10.71 -19.25
CA GLY A 149 -0.03 11.58 -19.21
C GLY A 149 0.18 12.30 -17.87
N MET A 150 -0.55 11.92 -16.81
CA MET A 150 -0.29 12.35 -15.44
C MET A 150 1.19 12.17 -15.06
N ASP A 151 1.76 13.13 -14.33
CA ASP A 151 3.10 12.98 -13.74
C ASP A 151 3.03 12.09 -12.49
N LEU A 152 2.87 10.79 -12.73
CA LEU A 152 2.75 9.78 -11.67
C LEU A 152 3.99 9.72 -10.77
N LYS A 153 5.15 10.19 -11.24
CA LYS A 153 6.35 10.26 -10.40
C LYS A 153 6.24 11.40 -9.40
N ALA A 154 5.86 12.60 -9.86
CA ALA A 154 5.64 13.74 -8.97
C ALA A 154 4.49 13.48 -7.98
N LEU A 155 3.38 12.88 -8.45
CA LEU A 155 2.28 12.47 -7.59
C LEU A 155 2.73 11.43 -6.55
N GLY A 156 3.55 10.45 -6.95
CA GLY A 156 4.08 9.44 -6.01
C GLY A 156 4.93 10.06 -4.89
N GLU A 157 5.71 11.09 -5.19
CA GLU A 157 6.48 11.85 -4.20
C GLU A 157 5.55 12.61 -3.22
N GLN A 158 4.47 13.23 -3.71
CA GLN A 158 3.48 13.93 -2.89
C GLN A 158 2.69 12.97 -1.99
N LEU A 159 2.17 11.87 -2.56
CA LEU A 159 1.47 10.82 -1.83
C LEU A 159 2.34 10.24 -0.71
N ALA A 160 3.60 9.91 -1.01
CA ALA A 160 4.52 9.37 -0.02
C ALA A 160 4.79 10.34 1.14
N ALA A 161 4.95 11.63 0.84
CA ALA A 161 5.14 12.66 1.86
C ALA A 161 3.88 12.80 2.75
N ARG A 162 2.71 12.92 2.12
CA ARG A 162 1.44 13.07 2.83
C ARG A 162 1.09 11.84 3.68
N LYS A 163 1.31 10.65 3.13
CA LYS A 163 1.18 9.38 3.86
C LYS A 163 2.07 9.37 5.11
N ALA A 164 3.33 9.78 4.99
CA ALA A 164 4.26 9.82 6.12
C ALA A 164 3.80 10.79 7.22
N GLU A 165 3.26 11.96 6.84
CA GLU A 165 2.69 12.93 7.79
C GLU A 165 1.47 12.36 8.52
N LEU A 166 0.54 11.75 7.79
CA LEU A 166 -0.65 11.12 8.37
C LEU A 166 -0.29 10.00 9.35
N MET A 167 0.63 9.11 8.95
CA MET A 167 1.10 8.02 9.80
C MET A 167 1.81 8.53 11.06
N ALA A 168 2.51 9.67 10.99
CA ALA A 168 3.16 10.27 12.15
C ALA A 168 2.18 10.97 13.10
N ALA A 169 1.03 11.43 12.61
CA ALA A 169 0.00 12.10 13.42
C ALA A 169 -0.87 11.11 14.22
N GLN A 170 -0.89 9.83 13.83
CA GLN A 170 -1.64 8.77 14.51
C GLN A 170 -0.81 7.99 15.56
N GLY A 171 0.48 8.31 15.72
CA GLY A 171 1.37 7.72 16.73
C GLY A 171 1.64 8.66 17.91
#